data_AF-A0A850ET07-F1
#
_entry.id   AF-A0A850ET07-F1
#
_cell.length_a   1.000
_cell.length_b   1.000
_cell.length_c   1.000
_cell.angle_alpha   90.00
_cell.angle_beta   90.00
_cell.angle_gamma   90.00
#
_symmetry.space_group_name_H-M   'P 1'
#
loop_
_entity.id
_entity.type
_entity.pdbx_description
1 polymer ?
#
loop_
_entity_poly.entity_id
_entity_poly.type
_entity_poly.pdbx_seq_one_letter_code
_entity_poly.pdbx_strand_id
1 'polypeptide(L)'
;MAIGQFGLALEQALKRSGDTREKAGLIVHADASLVGKIAKGTRKPSHPVMKAAAEHYDDGQLFLAAAAEVTGGAFAPWLDNVDLHRASVLLKSLEEIQEVRDASGIAPISKTNEQINETERQQIKLLLMETVEAITALTHLAAAICKEYSFSWLSTWKEHRAELKLKNYMK
;
A
#
# COMPACT_ATOMS: atom_id res chain seq x y z
N MET A 1 16.89 -8.94 -2.74
CA MET A 1 15.56 -8.94 -3.38
C MET A 1 15.17 -7.49 -3.65
N ALA A 2 14.66 -7.17 -4.84
CA ALA A 2 14.14 -5.82 -5.09
C ALA A 2 12.92 -5.61 -4.20
N ILE A 3 12.96 -4.59 -3.35
CA ILE A 3 11.88 -4.27 -2.41
C ILE A 3 10.66 -3.72 -3.17
N GLY A 4 10.86 -3.17 -4.38
CA GLY A 4 9.77 -2.67 -5.19
C GLY A 4 9.26 -3.64 -6.23
N GLN A 5 7.95 -3.86 -6.18
CA GLN A 5 7.17 -4.62 -7.15
C GLN A 5 6.62 -3.72 -8.27
N PHE A 6 7.21 -2.53 -8.49
CA PHE A 6 6.63 -1.52 -9.38
C PHE A 6 6.52 -1.98 -10.82
N GLY A 7 7.53 -2.71 -11.33
CA GLY A 7 7.49 -3.28 -12.68
C GLY A 7 6.29 -4.20 -12.88
N LEU A 8 6.07 -5.14 -11.94
CA LEU A 8 4.94 -6.05 -11.97
C LEU A 8 3.60 -5.30 -11.84
N ALA A 9 3.52 -4.35 -10.91
CA ALA A 9 2.34 -3.50 -10.73
C ALA A 9 1.98 -2.75 -12.01
N LEU A 10 2.98 -2.17 -12.69
CA LEU A 10 2.79 -1.49 -13.98
C LEU A 10 2.30 -2.47 -15.05
N GLU A 11 2.90 -3.65 -15.17
CA GLU A 11 2.45 -4.65 -16.14
C GLU A 11 0.97 -5.03 -15.91
N GLN A 12 0.57 -5.23 -14.66
CA GLN A 12 -0.80 -5.58 -14.34
C GLN A 12 -1.77 -4.41 -14.57
N ALA A 13 -1.37 -3.17 -14.29
CA ALA A 13 -2.17 -1.98 -14.59
C ALA A 13 -2.41 -1.81 -16.10
N LEU A 14 -1.39 -2.07 -16.93
CA LEU A 14 -1.54 -2.08 -18.39
C LEU A 14 -2.53 -3.16 -18.86
N LYS A 15 -2.42 -4.37 -18.30
CA LYS A 15 -3.35 -5.47 -18.62
C LYS A 15 -4.80 -5.12 -18.24
N ARG A 16 -5.00 -4.45 -17.10
CA ARG A 16 -6.34 -4.03 -16.62
C ARG A 16 -6.95 -2.92 -17.47
N SER A 17 -6.15 -1.92 -17.84
CA SER A 17 -6.60 -0.77 -18.65
C SER A 17 -6.73 -1.09 -20.13
N GLY A 18 -6.08 -2.16 -20.61
CA GLY A 18 -5.99 -2.47 -22.04
C GLY A 18 -4.97 -1.60 -22.79
N ASP A 19 -4.14 -0.85 -22.06
CA ASP A 19 -3.19 0.09 -22.65
C ASP A 19 -1.93 -0.60 -23.17
N THR A 20 -1.46 -0.12 -24.32
CA THR A 20 -0.20 -0.59 -24.91
C THR A 20 0.99 0.09 -24.26
N ARG A 21 2.20 -0.46 -24.47
CA ARG A 21 3.44 0.15 -23.96
C ARG A 21 3.72 1.51 -24.59
N GLU A 22 3.28 1.73 -25.83
CA GLU A 22 3.38 3.00 -26.54
C GLU A 22 2.53 4.06 -25.85
N LYS A 23 1.27 3.75 -25.57
CA LYS A 23 0.38 4.66 -24.83
C LYS A 23 0.93 4.94 -23.42
N ALA A 24 1.35 3.89 -22.72
CA ALA A 24 2.00 4.02 -21.42
C ALA A 24 3.25 4.91 -21.46
N GLY A 25 4.06 4.79 -22.52
CA GLY A 25 5.23 5.62 -22.75
C GLY A 25 4.89 7.12 -22.86
N LEU A 26 3.82 7.45 -23.57
CA LEU A 26 3.32 8.83 -23.66
C LEU A 26 2.91 9.37 -22.28
N ILE A 27 2.21 8.56 -21.48
CA ILE A 27 1.74 8.92 -20.13
C ILE A 27 2.91 9.21 -19.19
N VAL A 28 3.93 8.35 -19.19
CA VAL A 28 5.06 8.45 -18.25
C VAL A 28 6.24 9.25 -18.82
N HIS A 29 6.08 9.81 -20.03
CA HIS A 29 7.12 10.51 -20.78
C HIS A 29 8.41 9.67 -20.96
N ALA A 30 8.25 8.40 -21.34
CA ALA A 30 9.33 7.47 -21.63
C ALA A 30 9.05 6.70 -22.93
N ASP A 31 10.09 6.09 -23.50
CA ASP A 31 9.90 5.22 -24.66
C ASP A 31 9.27 3.87 -24.27
N ALA A 32 8.54 3.25 -25.21
CA ALA A 32 7.86 1.97 -24.99
C ALA A 32 8.82 0.82 -24.61
N SER A 33 10.09 0.90 -25.05
CA SER A 33 11.12 -0.08 -24.70
C SER A 33 11.54 0.05 -23.24
N LEU A 34 11.70 1.28 -22.72
CA LEU A 34 11.94 1.56 -21.32
C LEU A 34 10.76 1.09 -20.45
N VAL A 35 9.51 1.37 -20.85
CA VAL A 35 8.32 0.83 -20.17
C VAL A 35 8.37 -0.70 -20.13
N GLY A 36 8.72 -1.35 -21.24
CA GLY A 36 8.87 -2.81 -21.31
C GLY A 36 9.97 -3.37 -20.41
N LYS A 37 11.10 -2.67 -20.28
CA LYS A 37 12.20 -3.06 -19.38
C LYS A 37 11.82 -2.89 -17.91
N ILE A 38 11.09 -1.83 -17.58
CA ILE A 38 10.55 -1.61 -16.23
C ILE A 38 9.55 -2.71 -15.87
N ALA A 39 8.58 -3.00 -16.75
CA ALA A 39 7.58 -4.03 -16.53
C ALA A 39 8.21 -5.42 -16.25
N LYS A 40 9.27 -5.77 -16.98
CA LYS A 40 10.03 -7.02 -16.79
C LYS A 40 10.98 -7.01 -15.60
N GLY A 41 11.11 -5.89 -14.88
CA GLY A 41 12.04 -5.73 -13.75
C GLY A 41 13.52 -5.64 -14.15
N THR A 42 13.84 -5.51 -15.44
CA THR A 42 15.24 -5.38 -15.92
C THR A 42 15.77 -3.96 -15.81
N ARG A 43 14.89 -2.99 -15.54
CA ARG A 43 15.25 -1.59 -15.29
C ARG A 43 14.41 -1.05 -14.14
N LYS A 44 15.06 -0.35 -13.19
CA LYS A 44 14.34 0.36 -12.14
C LYS A 44 13.61 1.58 -12.71
N PRO A 45 12.36 1.85 -12.30
CA PRO A 45 11.65 3.06 -12.70
C PRO A 45 12.28 4.29 -12.04
N SER A 46 12.23 5.44 -12.71
CA SER A 46 12.58 6.72 -12.09
C SER A 46 11.38 7.25 -11.29
N HIS A 47 11.63 8.17 -10.35
CA HIS A 47 10.56 8.79 -9.57
C HIS A 47 9.49 9.48 -10.44
N PRO A 48 9.82 10.26 -11.49
CA PRO A 48 8.81 10.83 -12.39
C PRO A 48 7.96 9.78 -13.10
N VAL A 49 8.57 8.66 -13.54
CA VAL A 49 7.84 7.56 -14.18
C VAL A 49 6.88 6.90 -13.20
N MET A 50 7.33 6.62 -11.97
CA MET A 50 6.46 6.04 -10.94
C MET A 50 5.27 6.94 -10.63
N LYS A 51 5.52 8.23 -10.43
CA LYS A 51 4.49 9.22 -10.14
C LYS A 51 3.47 9.31 -11.27
N ALA A 52 3.93 9.52 -12.51
CA ALA A 52 3.06 9.68 -13.66
C ALA A 52 2.18 8.44 -13.91
N ALA A 53 2.74 7.24 -13.78
CA ALA A 53 1.97 6.00 -13.90
C ALA A 53 0.94 5.85 -12.77
N ALA A 54 1.35 6.04 -11.51
CA ALA A 54 0.44 5.90 -10.36
C ALA A 54 -0.71 6.91 -10.41
N GLU A 55 -0.43 8.17 -10.78
CA GLU A 55 -1.47 9.21 -10.91
C GLU A 55 -2.41 8.96 -12.09
N HIS A 56 -1.91 8.43 -13.21
CA HIS A 56 -2.73 8.19 -14.40
C HIS A 56 -3.64 6.97 -14.26
N TYR A 57 -3.07 5.83 -13.84
CA TYR A 57 -3.83 4.59 -13.70
C TYR A 57 -4.64 4.53 -12.41
N ASP A 58 -4.31 5.38 -11.43
CA ASP A 58 -5.01 5.55 -10.16
C ASP A 58 -5.28 4.23 -9.42
N ASP A 59 -4.27 3.35 -9.43
CA ASP A 59 -4.38 1.98 -8.96
C ASP A 59 -3.61 1.81 -7.65
N GLY A 60 -4.29 1.29 -6.61
CA GLY A 60 -3.70 1.11 -5.28
C GLY A 60 -2.41 0.28 -5.31
N GLN A 61 -2.30 -0.73 -6.17
CA GLN A 61 -1.08 -1.54 -6.32
C GLN A 61 0.10 -0.70 -6.81
N LEU A 62 -0.12 0.22 -7.76
CA LEU A 62 0.92 1.12 -8.25
C LEU A 62 1.39 2.09 -7.18
N PHE A 63 0.46 2.64 -6.38
CA PHE A 63 0.81 3.52 -5.26
C PHE A 63 1.63 2.79 -4.19
N LEU A 64 1.24 1.57 -3.82
CA LEU A 64 1.97 0.78 -2.82
C LEU A 64 3.35 0.36 -3.33
N ALA A 65 3.46 -0.04 -4.59
CA ALA A 65 4.74 -0.40 -5.18
C ALA A 65 5.69 0.82 -5.31
N ALA A 66 5.15 2.00 -5.64
CA ALA A 66 5.93 3.24 -5.66
C ALA A 66 6.39 3.65 -4.25
N ALA A 67 5.51 3.50 -3.24
CA ALA A 67 5.87 3.75 -1.85
C ALA A 67 7.01 2.83 -1.41
N ALA A 68 6.93 1.52 -1.70
CA ALA A 68 7.97 0.56 -1.34
C ALA A 68 9.35 0.89 -1.94
N GLU A 69 9.40 1.37 -3.19
CA GLU A 69 10.66 1.81 -3.83
C GLU A 69 11.29 3.01 -3.12
N VAL A 70 10.47 3.96 -2.65
CA VAL A 70 10.95 5.19 -2.01
C VAL A 70 11.29 4.96 -0.54
N THR A 71 10.50 4.14 0.18
CA THR A 71 10.67 3.93 1.62
C THR A 71 11.61 2.79 1.97
N GLY A 72 12.09 2.02 0.97
CA GLY A 72 12.86 0.80 1.23
C GLY A 72 12.02 -0.28 1.92
N GLY A 73 10.70 -0.30 1.67
CA GLY A 73 9.79 -1.32 2.20
C GLY A 73 9.22 -1.01 3.59
N ALA A 74 9.47 0.17 4.14
CA ALA A 74 8.84 0.64 5.38
C ALA A 74 7.41 1.15 5.13
N PHE A 75 6.57 0.34 4.47
CA PHE A 75 5.16 0.59 4.19
C PHE A 75 4.45 -0.74 3.89
N ALA A 76 3.11 -0.75 3.89
CA ALA A 76 2.35 -1.93 3.49
C ALA A 76 2.77 -2.42 2.08
N PRO A 77 3.25 -3.66 1.93
CA PRO A 77 3.59 -4.21 0.61
C PRO A 77 2.32 -4.55 -0.16
N TRP A 78 2.42 -4.78 -1.47
CA TRP A 78 1.35 -5.44 -2.20
C TRP A 78 1.47 -6.96 -2.01
N LEU A 79 0.36 -7.60 -1.65
CA LEU A 79 0.28 -9.05 -1.50
C LEU A 79 -0.18 -9.67 -2.82
N ASP A 80 0.66 -10.55 -3.41
CA ASP A 80 0.42 -11.16 -4.73
C ASP A 80 0.17 -12.68 -4.67
N ASN A 81 0.23 -13.26 -3.48
CA ASN A 81 0.01 -14.70 -3.24
C ASN A 81 -1.15 -14.96 -2.26
N VAL A 82 -2.19 -14.12 -2.29
CA VAL A 82 -3.37 -14.19 -1.43
C VAL A 82 -4.65 -13.98 -2.24
N ASP A 83 -5.80 -14.36 -1.68
CA ASP A 83 -7.09 -14.03 -2.28
C ASP A 83 -7.43 -12.56 -2.05
N LEU A 84 -7.44 -11.79 -3.14
CA LEU A 84 -7.76 -10.36 -3.14
C LEU A 84 -9.23 -10.06 -3.47
N HIS A 85 -10.11 -11.07 -3.45
CA HIS A 85 -11.54 -10.84 -3.54
C HIS A 85 -12.03 -9.97 -2.37
N ARG A 86 -12.87 -8.96 -2.66
CA ARG A 86 -13.30 -7.94 -1.69
C ARG A 86 -13.88 -8.52 -0.38
N ALA A 87 -14.60 -9.63 -0.47
CA ALA A 87 -15.17 -10.28 0.71
C ALA A 87 -14.08 -10.94 1.58
N SER A 88 -13.12 -11.62 0.96
CA SER A 88 -12.01 -12.27 1.65
C SER A 88 -11.13 -11.26 2.35
N VAL A 89 -10.80 -10.16 1.66
CA VAL A 89 -10.00 -9.06 2.23
C VAL A 89 -10.75 -8.32 3.34
N LEU A 90 -12.08 -8.17 3.24
CA LEU A 90 -12.91 -7.61 4.31
C LEU A 90 -12.87 -8.49 5.56
N LEU A 91 -13.09 -9.80 5.42
CA LEU A 91 -13.05 -10.74 6.53
C LEU A 91 -11.68 -10.75 7.20
N LYS A 92 -10.60 -10.80 6.42
CA LYS A 92 -9.24 -10.71 6.97
C LYS A 92 -8.98 -9.38 7.66
N SER A 93 -9.46 -8.26 7.11
CA SER A 93 -9.31 -6.96 7.80
C SER A 93 -10.02 -6.91 9.15
N LEU A 94 -11.17 -7.59 9.28
CA LEU A 94 -11.90 -7.67 10.55
C LEU A 94 -11.17 -8.55 11.58
N GLU A 95 -10.58 -9.66 11.13
CA GLU A 95 -9.73 -10.53 11.94
C GLU A 95 -8.53 -9.76 12.50
N GLU A 96 -7.79 -9.04 11.64
CA GLU A 96 -6.61 -8.26 12.03
C GLU A 96 -6.94 -7.10 12.98
N ILE A 97 -8.09 -6.43 12.77
CA ILE A 97 -8.58 -5.42 13.72
C ILE A 97 -8.85 -6.06 15.09
N GLN A 98 -9.39 -7.27 15.11
CA GLN A 98 -9.68 -7.99 16.34
C GLN A 98 -8.38 -8.41 17.06
N GLU A 99 -7.36 -8.83 16.33
CA GLU A 99 -6.03 -9.14 16.88
C GLU A 99 -5.36 -7.91 17.50
N VAL A 100 -5.43 -6.75 16.84
CA VAL A 100 -4.99 -5.46 17.42
C VAL A 100 -5.74 -5.14 18.71
N ARG A 101 -7.06 -5.34 18.72
CA ARG A 101 -7.89 -5.09 19.91
C ARG A 101 -7.48 -5.99 21.08
N ASP A 102 -7.27 -7.26 20.81
CA ASP A 102 -6.90 -8.25 21.83
C ASP A 102 -5.49 -7.97 22.37
N ALA A 103 -4.52 -7.68 21.49
CA ALA A 103 -3.17 -7.29 21.89
C ALA A 103 -3.16 -5.97 22.68
N SER A 104 -4.04 -5.02 22.35
CA SER A 104 -4.19 -3.75 23.07
C SER A 104 -4.69 -3.93 24.51
N GLY A 105 -5.44 -5.00 24.78
CA GLY A 105 -5.89 -5.34 26.14
C GLY A 105 -4.78 -5.93 27.03
N ILE A 106 -3.67 -6.37 26.43
CA ILE A 106 -2.57 -7.05 27.12
C ILE A 106 -1.35 -6.13 27.25
N ALA A 107 -1.02 -5.38 26.20
CA ALA A 107 0.19 -4.55 26.14
C ALA A 107 0.13 -3.38 27.15
N PRO A 108 1.14 -3.21 28.03
CA PRO A 108 1.13 -2.16 29.05
C PRO A 108 1.56 -0.79 28.49
N ILE A 109 0.82 -0.25 27.51
CA ILE A 109 1.12 1.02 26.81
C ILE A 109 1.12 2.26 27.73
N SER A 110 0.56 2.15 28.93
CA SER A 110 0.64 3.22 29.93
C SER A 110 2.01 3.34 30.62
N LYS A 111 2.90 2.34 30.48
CA LYS A 111 4.23 2.33 31.08
C LYS A 111 5.29 2.92 30.14
N THR A 112 6.30 3.59 30.70
CA THR A 112 7.47 4.04 29.94
C THR A 112 8.45 2.88 29.69
N ASN A 113 9.40 3.08 28.78
CA ASN A 113 10.40 2.07 28.44
C ASN A 113 11.29 1.66 29.63
N GLU A 114 11.45 2.54 30.63
CA GLU A 114 12.21 2.29 31.86
C GLU A 114 11.42 1.46 32.88
N GLN A 115 10.10 1.40 32.75
CA GLN A 115 9.19 0.76 33.70
C GLN A 115 8.78 -0.67 33.29
N ILE A 116 9.09 -1.07 32.05
CA ILE A 116 8.70 -2.35 31.48
C ILE A 116 9.80 -3.41 31.64
N ASN A 117 9.40 -4.65 31.89
CA ASN A 117 10.29 -5.81 31.80
C ASN A 117 10.32 -6.40 30.37
N GLU A 118 11.11 -7.44 30.14
CA GLU A 118 11.26 -8.04 28.81
C GLU A 118 9.96 -8.69 28.30
N THR A 119 9.18 -9.34 29.16
CA THR A 119 7.87 -9.91 28.78
C THR A 119 6.93 -8.81 28.29
N GLU A 120 6.87 -7.69 29.01
CA GLU A 120 6.07 -6.53 28.65
C GLU A 120 6.55 -5.88 27.35
N ARG A 121 7.88 -5.83 27.14
CA ARG A 121 8.46 -5.39 25.86
C ARG A 121 8.00 -6.27 24.70
N GLN A 122 7.95 -7.58 24.88
CA GLN A 122 7.44 -8.50 23.85
C GLN A 122 5.95 -8.32 23.60
N GLN A 123 5.14 -8.05 24.62
CA GLN A 123 3.71 -7.74 24.45
C GLN A 123 3.48 -6.44 23.67
N ILE A 124 4.28 -5.39 23.94
CA ILE A 124 4.25 -4.14 23.17
C ILE A 124 4.70 -4.40 21.72
N LYS A 125 5.73 -5.23 21.51
CA LYS A 125 6.17 -5.62 20.17
C LYS A 125 5.09 -6.40 19.43
N LEU A 126 4.37 -7.30 20.09
CA LEU A 126 3.24 -8.01 19.51
C LEU A 126 2.19 -7.01 19.03
N LEU A 127 1.73 -6.10 19.91
CA LEU A 127 0.78 -5.06 19.52
C LEU A 127 1.26 -4.24 18.32
N LEU A 128 2.55 -3.88 18.27
CA LEU A 128 3.13 -3.19 17.11
C LEU A 128 3.04 -4.01 15.83
N MET A 129 3.32 -5.32 15.89
CA MET A 129 3.22 -6.21 14.74
C MET A 129 1.78 -6.37 14.27
N GLU A 130 0.85 -6.69 15.18
CA GLU A 130 -0.59 -6.76 14.87
C GLU A 130 -1.10 -5.46 14.23
N THR A 131 -0.61 -4.31 14.71
CA THR A 131 -0.97 -3.00 14.13
C THR A 131 -0.49 -2.88 12.68
N VAL A 132 0.72 -3.34 12.36
CA VAL A 132 1.26 -3.31 10.99
C VAL A 132 0.53 -4.31 10.08
N GLU A 133 0.13 -5.47 10.60
CA GLU A 133 -0.66 -6.46 9.87
C GLU A 133 -2.07 -5.92 9.56
N ALA A 134 -2.73 -5.30 10.54
CA ALA A 134 -4.00 -4.59 10.33
C ALA A 134 -3.91 -3.43 9.34
N ILE A 135 -2.85 -2.61 9.39
CA ILE A 135 -2.61 -1.57 8.37
C ILE A 135 -2.50 -2.20 6.99
N THR A 136 -1.79 -3.33 6.87
CA THR A 136 -1.62 -4.04 5.60
C THR A 136 -2.97 -4.55 5.08
N ALA A 137 -3.76 -5.23 5.92
CA ALA A 137 -5.06 -5.75 5.53
C ALA A 137 -6.05 -4.63 5.14
N LEU A 138 -6.16 -3.57 5.94
CA LEU A 138 -7.03 -2.43 5.66
C LEU A 138 -6.63 -1.67 4.40
N THR A 139 -5.34 -1.57 4.12
CA THR A 139 -4.82 -0.97 2.88
C THR A 139 -5.27 -1.79 1.66
N HIS A 140 -5.21 -3.12 1.74
CA HIS A 140 -5.72 -3.99 0.67
C HIS A 140 -7.24 -3.92 0.55
N LEU A 141 -7.98 -3.79 1.66
CA LEU A 141 -9.42 -3.61 1.63
C LEU A 141 -9.79 -2.33 0.89
N ALA A 142 -9.14 -1.21 1.21
CA ALA A 142 -9.32 0.05 0.49
C ALA A 142 -9.03 -0.11 -1.01
N ALA A 143 -7.97 -0.84 -1.37
CA ALA A 143 -7.59 -1.04 -2.77
C ALA A 143 -8.61 -1.90 -3.51
N ALA A 144 -9.09 -2.97 -2.87
CA ALA A 144 -10.12 -3.85 -3.41
C ALA A 144 -11.46 -3.12 -3.58
N ILE A 145 -11.87 -2.29 -2.61
CA ILE A 145 -13.09 -1.48 -2.69
C ILE A 145 -12.97 -0.44 -3.81
N CYS A 146 -11.84 0.29 -3.89
CA CYS A 146 -11.61 1.26 -4.97
C CYS A 146 -11.77 0.61 -6.34
N LYS A 147 -11.14 -0.55 -6.52
CA LYS A 147 -11.20 -1.31 -7.77
C LYS A 147 -12.60 -1.85 -8.08
N GLU A 148 -13.26 -2.49 -7.12
CA GLU A 148 -14.58 -3.10 -7.32
C GLU A 148 -15.64 -2.05 -7.68
N TYR A 149 -15.63 -0.92 -6.98
CA TYR A 149 -16.69 0.09 -7.09
C TYR A 149 -16.27 1.31 -7.91
N SER A 150 -15.14 1.22 -8.63
CA SER A 150 -14.62 2.30 -9.48
C SER A 150 -14.40 3.63 -8.75
N PHE A 151 -14.00 3.56 -7.47
CA PHE A 151 -13.55 4.76 -6.75
C PHE A 151 -12.08 5.04 -7.04
N SER A 152 -11.76 6.33 -7.12
CA SER A 152 -10.40 6.81 -7.28
C SER A 152 -9.61 6.63 -5.98
N TRP A 153 -8.50 5.90 -6.04
CA TRP A 153 -7.60 5.74 -4.90
C TRP A 153 -7.04 7.09 -4.47
N LEU A 154 -6.45 7.84 -5.41
CA LEU A 154 -5.83 9.13 -5.15
C LEU A 154 -6.83 10.15 -4.61
N SER A 155 -8.05 10.20 -5.15
CA SER A 155 -9.08 11.13 -4.68
C SER A 155 -9.56 10.77 -3.28
N THR A 156 -9.73 9.48 -2.97
CA THR A 156 -10.08 9.02 -1.61
C THR A 156 -9.07 9.52 -0.58
N TRP A 157 -7.76 9.40 -0.86
CA TRP A 157 -6.73 9.92 0.03
C TRP A 157 -6.70 11.46 0.10
N LYS A 158 -6.97 12.16 -1.01
CA LYS A 158 -7.07 13.63 -1.02
C LYS A 158 -8.24 14.12 -0.17
N GLU A 159 -9.39 13.48 -0.28
CA GLU A 159 -10.58 13.77 0.52
C GLU A 159 -10.30 13.55 2.00
N HIS A 160 -9.74 12.38 2.37
CA HIS A 160 -9.37 12.11 3.76
C HIS A 160 -8.39 13.15 4.31
N ARG A 161 -7.37 13.56 3.54
CA ARG A 161 -6.44 14.63 3.96
C ARG A 161 -7.16 15.97 4.15
N ALA A 162 -8.13 16.30 3.32
CA ALA A 162 -8.93 17.50 3.50
C ALA A 162 -9.75 17.45 4.80
N GLU A 163 -10.37 16.31 5.12
CA GLU A 163 -11.05 16.11 6.40
C GLU A 163 -10.10 16.27 7.60
N LEU A 164 -8.91 15.67 7.53
CA LEU A 164 -7.92 15.78 8.61
C LEU A 164 -7.49 17.23 8.84
N LYS A 165 -7.40 18.04 7.77
CA LYS A 165 -7.16 19.49 7.89
C LYS A 165 -8.32 20.22 8.56
N LEU A 166 -9.56 19.92 8.17
CA LEU A 166 -10.76 20.50 8.79
C LEU A 166 -10.86 20.15 10.29
N LYS A 167 -10.45 18.94 10.66
CA LYS A 167 -10.37 18.47 12.06
C LYS A 167 -9.15 19.02 12.83
N ASN A 168 -8.30 19.84 12.20
CA ASN A 168 -7.04 20.35 12.76
C ASN A 168 -6.02 19.26 13.15
N TYR A 169 -6.12 18.07 12.55
CA TYR A 169 -5.10 17.02 12.68
C TYR A 169 -3.95 17.20 11.69
N MET A 170 -4.13 18.06 10.67
CA MET A 170 -3.10 18.43 9.69
C MET A 170 -3.19 19.93 9.33
N LYS A 171 -2.08 20.51 8.88
CA LYS A 171 -2.02 21.87 8.31
C LYS A 171 -2.11 21.84 6.78
#